data_AF-A0A8X8XQ21-F1
#
_entry.id   AF-A0A8X8XQ21-F1
#
_cell.length_a   1.000
_cell.length_b   1.000
_cell.length_c   1.000
_cell.angle_alpha   90.00
_cell.angle_beta   90.00
_cell.angle_gamma   90.00
#
_symmetry.space_group_name_H-M   'P 1'
#
loop_
_entity.id
_entity.type
_entity.pdbx_description
1 polymer ?
#
loop_
_entity_poly.entity_id
_entity_poly.type
_entity_poly.pdbx_seq_one_letter_code
_entity_poly.pdbx_strand_id
1 'polypeptide(L)'
;MAKSALRLAGLIGADDRWSGATATVVQVGEIFDRGGDEIKLLYFFERLRREAAKAGGTVITMNGNHEIMNVDADFRFVARQGVKEFEDWGFWQCVGNGMKRMCIGIGRDLVFRDLIDGVPDEIPGIPPEYLNGLISSRFLSKNQTVVVVGDSVFAHGGLLEKHVEYGLERLNEELRDWIRGLSEKVENRLVRGSDSVVWLRSFSNKLVKDGDYSILEHVLETIPGARRMIMGHTIQEDGISSACGGRAIRVDVGMSKLCGDRFPEVLEIDEKSELKVLTSNPLYTKRQYYAIPKDGLGSLIPDQRPRQVEVNA
;
A
#
# COMPACT_ATOMS: atom_id res chain seq x y z
N MET A 1 -1.50 2.39 13.14
CA MET A 1 -2.45 2.77 12.08
C MET A 1 -2.74 1.60 11.14
N ALA A 2 -1.76 0.99 10.47
CA ALA A 2 -1.99 -0.16 9.58
C ALA A 2 -2.76 -1.34 10.24
N LYS A 3 -2.35 -1.76 11.44
CA LYS A 3 -3.07 -2.78 12.22
C LYS A 3 -4.51 -2.38 12.53
N SER A 4 -4.76 -1.09 12.80
CA SER A 4 -6.11 -0.59 13.08
C SER A 4 -7.01 -0.67 11.84
N ALA A 5 -6.50 -0.32 10.65
CA ALA A 5 -7.21 -0.50 9.39
C ALA A 5 -7.56 -1.98 9.13
N LEU A 6 -6.59 -2.88 9.29
CA LEU A 6 -6.82 -4.31 9.08
C LEU A 6 -7.81 -4.90 10.08
N ARG A 7 -7.79 -4.46 11.35
CA ARG A 7 -8.81 -4.86 12.35
C ARG A 7 -10.20 -4.31 12.00
N LEU A 8 -10.27 -3.06 11.54
CA LEU A 8 -11.52 -2.43 11.12
C LEU A 8 -12.20 -3.23 9.99
N ALA A 9 -11.41 -3.81 9.09
CA ALA A 9 -11.88 -4.68 8.01
C ALA A 9 -12.03 -6.17 8.42
N GLY A 10 -11.83 -6.52 9.70
CA GLY A 10 -11.90 -7.91 10.15
C GLY A 10 -10.80 -8.84 9.59
N LEU A 11 -9.76 -8.29 8.98
CA LEU A 11 -8.69 -9.05 8.34
C LEU A 11 -7.65 -9.59 9.33
N ILE A 12 -7.55 -8.97 10.51
CA ILE A 12 -6.72 -9.48 11.61
C ILE A 12 -7.46 -9.48 12.95
N GLY A 13 -7.11 -10.43 13.81
CA GLY A 13 -7.63 -10.58 15.17
C GLY A 13 -7.02 -9.61 16.19
N ALA A 14 -7.42 -9.78 17.45
CA ALA A 14 -6.87 -9.01 18.58
C ALA A 14 -5.35 -9.25 18.75
N ASP A 15 -4.89 -10.46 18.42
CA ASP A 15 -3.51 -10.93 18.47
C ASP A 15 -2.65 -10.55 17.23
N ASP A 16 -3.19 -9.70 16.35
CA ASP A 16 -2.57 -9.30 15.07
C ASP A 16 -2.35 -10.45 14.07
N ARG A 17 -3.06 -11.57 14.21
CA ARG A 17 -3.00 -12.72 13.30
C ARG A 17 -4.07 -12.63 12.22
N TRP A 18 -3.81 -13.21 11.05
CA TRP A 18 -4.79 -13.26 9.96
C TRP A 18 -6.12 -13.89 10.39
N SER A 19 -7.22 -13.20 10.14
CA SER A 19 -8.60 -13.67 10.34
C SER A 19 -9.50 -13.47 9.12
N GLY A 20 -8.96 -12.93 8.02
CA GLY A 20 -9.73 -12.58 6.81
C GLY A 20 -10.17 -13.76 5.94
N ALA A 21 -10.06 -15.01 6.41
CA ALA A 21 -10.38 -16.22 5.64
C ALA A 21 -9.76 -16.18 4.22
N THR A 22 -10.61 -16.20 3.18
CA THR A 22 -10.23 -16.17 1.76
C THR A 22 -10.12 -14.76 1.17
N ALA A 23 -10.26 -13.71 1.98
CA ALA A 23 -10.21 -12.33 1.51
C ALA A 23 -8.85 -12.01 0.86
N THR A 24 -8.90 -11.12 -0.14
CA THR A 24 -7.71 -10.49 -0.70
C THR A 24 -7.60 -9.07 -0.16
N VAL A 25 -6.43 -8.72 0.38
CA VAL A 25 -6.11 -7.35 0.77
C VAL A 25 -5.00 -6.79 -0.10
N VAL A 26 -5.19 -5.56 -0.58
CA VAL A 26 -4.20 -4.81 -1.35
C VAL A 26 -3.75 -3.60 -0.53
N GLN A 27 -2.47 -3.57 -0.16
CA GLN A 27 -1.80 -2.42 0.43
C GLN A 27 -1.15 -1.64 -0.72
N VAL A 28 -1.59 -0.39 -0.94
CA VAL A 28 -1.31 0.38 -2.18
C VAL A 28 -0.04 1.24 -2.04
N GLY A 29 1.08 0.67 -1.58
CA GLY A 29 2.39 1.34 -1.50
C GLY A 29 2.55 2.34 -0.35
N GLU A 30 3.71 3.00 -0.26
CA GLU A 30 4.04 3.95 0.83
C GLU A 30 4.01 3.28 2.23
N ILE A 31 4.62 2.10 2.34
CA ILE A 31 4.97 1.52 3.64
C ILE A 31 6.18 2.26 4.22
N PHE A 32 7.07 2.71 3.35
CA PHE A 32 8.32 3.38 3.70
C PHE A 32 8.13 4.87 3.94
N ASP A 33 9.10 5.41 4.70
CA ASP A 33 9.29 6.82 5.02
C ASP A 33 8.18 7.47 5.88
N ARG A 34 8.51 8.65 6.40
CA ARG A 34 7.60 9.46 7.23
C ARG A 34 7.01 8.68 8.43
N GLY A 35 7.78 7.71 8.96
CA GLY A 35 7.42 6.87 10.10
C GLY A 35 8.61 6.50 11.01
N GLY A 36 8.50 5.36 11.67
CA GLY A 36 9.56 4.78 12.51
C GLY A 36 9.27 3.31 12.88
N ASP A 37 8.46 2.66 12.04
CA ASP A 37 7.94 1.30 12.19
C ASP A 37 8.05 0.53 10.85
N GLU A 38 8.83 1.03 9.90
CA GLU A 38 9.01 0.51 8.54
C GLU A 38 9.45 -0.96 8.56
N ILE A 39 10.48 -1.31 9.34
CA ILE A 39 10.93 -2.69 9.49
C ILE A 39 9.83 -3.55 10.12
N LYS A 40 9.18 -3.06 11.19
CA LYS A 40 8.08 -3.80 11.83
C LYS A 40 6.94 -4.07 10.85
N LEU A 41 6.58 -3.10 10.01
CA LEU A 41 5.54 -3.24 9.00
C LEU A 41 5.93 -4.25 7.92
N LEU A 42 7.18 -4.24 7.46
CA LEU A 42 7.68 -5.22 6.49
C LEU A 42 7.55 -6.66 7.00
N TYR A 43 8.02 -6.93 8.22
CA TYR A 43 7.91 -8.24 8.83
C TYR A 43 6.44 -8.61 9.13
N PHE A 44 5.62 -7.64 9.51
CA PHE A 44 4.21 -7.84 9.76
C PHE A 44 3.44 -8.26 8.50
N PHE A 45 3.62 -7.55 7.39
CA PHE A 45 3.00 -7.92 6.10
C PHE A 45 3.57 -9.21 5.52
N GLU A 46 4.88 -9.48 5.68
CA GLU A 46 5.47 -10.77 5.30
C GLU A 46 4.82 -11.93 6.07
N ARG A 47 4.62 -11.77 7.38
CA ARG A 47 3.92 -12.77 8.22
C ARG A 47 2.48 -12.93 7.76
N LEU A 48 1.74 -11.84 7.63
CA LEU A 48 0.33 -11.88 7.22
C LEU A 48 0.14 -12.56 5.87
N ARG A 49 1.04 -12.32 4.90
CA ARG A 49 0.99 -13.00 3.60
C ARG A 49 1.06 -14.52 3.74
N ARG A 50 1.93 -15.03 4.62
CA ARG A 50 2.06 -16.48 4.89
C ARG A 50 0.84 -17.02 5.61
N GLU A 51 0.26 -16.26 6.53
CA GLU A 51 -0.94 -16.67 7.28
C GLU A 51 -2.19 -16.67 6.39
N ALA A 52 -2.37 -15.63 5.57
CA ALA A 52 -3.45 -15.53 4.59
C ALA A 52 -3.39 -16.69 3.59
N ALA A 53 -2.23 -16.96 3.00
CA ALA A 53 -2.06 -18.05 2.05
C ALA A 53 -2.45 -19.42 2.65
N LYS A 54 -2.15 -19.66 3.93
CA LYS A 54 -2.55 -20.89 4.64
C LYS A 54 -4.06 -21.00 4.85
N ALA A 55 -4.76 -19.88 4.92
CA ALA A 55 -6.21 -19.80 5.08
C ALA A 55 -6.95 -19.66 3.73
N GLY A 56 -6.24 -19.66 2.59
CA GLY A 56 -6.79 -19.44 1.26
C GLY A 56 -7.03 -17.96 0.89
N GLY A 57 -6.58 -17.02 1.72
CA GLY A 57 -6.60 -15.60 1.45
C GLY A 57 -5.30 -15.08 0.82
N THR A 58 -5.29 -13.80 0.45
CA THR A 58 -4.16 -13.18 -0.24
C THR A 58 -3.83 -11.81 0.35
N VAL A 59 -2.54 -11.53 0.54
CA VAL A 59 -2.02 -10.21 0.94
C VAL A 59 -1.08 -9.71 -0.14
N ILE A 60 -1.51 -8.68 -0.87
CA ILE A 60 -0.74 -8.02 -1.91
C ILE A 60 -0.22 -6.70 -1.33
N THR A 61 1.09 -6.52 -1.36
CA THR A 61 1.75 -5.25 -1.04
C THR A 61 2.29 -4.66 -2.31
N MET A 62 2.11 -3.36 -2.49
CA MET A 62 2.53 -2.67 -3.70
C MET A 62 3.78 -1.81 -3.49
N ASN A 63 4.50 -1.53 -4.56
CA ASN A 63 5.55 -0.52 -4.57
C ASN A 63 4.93 0.85 -4.84
N GLY A 64 5.10 1.78 -3.91
CA GLY A 64 4.82 3.19 -4.11
C GLY A 64 6.08 3.99 -4.45
N ASN A 65 5.95 5.32 -4.53
CA ASN A 65 7.08 6.18 -4.87
C ASN A 65 8.16 6.13 -3.78
N HIS A 66 7.79 6.00 -2.50
CA HIS A 66 8.75 5.92 -1.39
C HIS A 66 9.58 4.62 -1.42
N GLU A 67 8.99 3.49 -1.81
CA GLU A 67 9.74 2.25 -2.06
C GLU A 67 10.75 2.43 -3.19
N ILE A 68 10.33 3.04 -4.31
CA ILE A 68 11.21 3.31 -5.47
C ILE A 68 12.32 4.30 -5.10
N MET A 69 11.99 5.38 -4.38
CA MET A 69 12.96 6.39 -3.93
C MET A 69 14.03 5.77 -3.04
N ASN A 70 13.63 4.91 -2.11
CA ASN A 70 14.59 4.19 -1.29
C ASN A 70 15.49 3.30 -2.16
N VAL A 71 14.96 2.53 -3.12
CA VAL A 71 15.79 1.75 -4.05
C VAL A 71 16.77 2.64 -4.83
N ASP A 72 16.36 3.86 -5.20
CA ASP A 72 17.17 4.89 -5.85
C ASP A 72 18.20 5.60 -4.94
N ALA A 73 18.29 5.21 -3.66
CA ALA A 73 19.08 5.90 -2.64
C ALA A 73 18.67 7.37 -2.43
N ASP A 74 17.42 7.70 -2.71
CA ASP A 74 16.80 8.98 -2.43
C ASP A 74 16.07 8.95 -1.08
N PHE A 75 16.79 9.33 -0.03
CA PHE A 75 16.31 9.28 1.35
C PHE A 75 15.73 10.60 1.88
N ARG A 76 15.39 11.54 1.00
CA ARG A 76 14.97 12.90 1.41
C ARG A 76 13.75 12.93 2.34
N PHE A 77 12.94 11.87 2.37
CA PHE A 77 11.74 11.76 3.21
C PHE A 77 11.88 10.77 4.38
N VAL A 78 13.04 10.15 4.56
CA VAL A 78 13.30 9.26 5.68
C VAL A 78 13.30 10.05 6.98
N ALA A 79 12.49 9.64 7.94
CA ALA A 79 12.44 10.25 9.26
C ALA A 79 13.57 9.74 10.16
N ARG A 80 14.01 10.55 11.12
CA ARG A 80 15.05 10.14 12.10
C ARG A 80 14.67 8.87 12.87
N GLN A 81 13.39 8.68 13.17
CA GLN A 81 12.93 7.47 13.84
C GLN A 81 13.10 6.23 12.95
N GLY A 82 12.82 6.36 11.64
CA GLY A 82 13.08 5.31 10.66
C GLY A 82 14.56 4.93 10.64
N VAL A 83 15.47 5.90 10.50
CA VAL A 83 16.93 5.64 10.54
C VAL A 83 17.32 4.86 11.80
N LYS A 84 16.85 5.31 12.97
CA LYS A 84 17.12 4.63 14.24
C LYS A 84 16.57 3.20 14.28
N GLU A 85 15.37 2.96 13.74
CA GLU A 85 14.81 1.61 13.66
C GLU A 85 15.70 0.67 12.81
N PHE A 86 16.18 1.17 11.68
CA PHE A 86 17.09 0.42 10.81
C PHE A 86 18.47 0.18 11.45
N GLU A 87 19.03 1.15 12.18
CA GLU A 87 20.25 0.98 12.97
C GLU A 87 20.10 -0.09 14.06
N ASP A 88 19.04 0.01 14.86
CA ASP A 88 18.73 -0.95 15.93
C ASP A 88 18.52 -2.35 15.35
N TRP A 89 17.78 -2.46 14.25
CA TRP A 89 17.57 -3.73 13.54
C TRP A 89 18.89 -4.32 13.04
N GLY A 90 19.71 -3.52 12.36
CA GLY A 90 21.01 -3.95 11.83
C GLY A 90 21.95 -4.43 12.92
N PHE A 91 22.03 -3.72 14.05
CA PHE A 91 22.82 -4.13 15.21
C PHE A 91 22.43 -5.52 15.72
N TRP A 92 21.13 -5.75 15.95
CA TRP A 92 20.64 -7.03 16.46
C TRP A 92 20.79 -8.18 15.45
N GLN A 93 20.69 -7.90 14.15
CA GLN A 93 21.01 -8.87 13.11
C GLN A 93 22.47 -9.33 13.18
N CYS A 94 23.41 -8.37 13.31
CA CYS A 94 24.83 -8.68 13.45
C CYS A 94 25.11 -9.52 14.71
N VAL A 95 24.55 -9.13 15.86
CA VAL A 95 24.68 -9.89 17.11
C VAL A 95 24.12 -11.30 16.97
N GLY A 96 22.90 -11.44 16.46
CA GLY A 96 22.25 -12.73 16.27
C GLY A 96 23.03 -13.67 15.33
N ASN A 97 23.62 -13.12 14.27
CA ASN A 97 24.49 -13.86 13.37
C ASN A 97 25.79 -14.33 14.05
N GLY A 98 26.41 -13.45 14.85
CA GLY A 98 27.58 -13.80 15.66
C GLY A 98 27.26 -14.96 16.60
N MET A 99 26.12 -14.91 17.30
CA MET A 99 25.67 -15.98 18.19
C MET A 99 25.45 -17.31 17.46
N LYS A 100 24.76 -17.30 16.32
CA LYS A 100 24.52 -18.52 15.53
C LYS A 100 25.80 -19.19 15.06
N ARG A 101 26.84 -18.41 14.70
CA ARG A 101 28.15 -18.93 14.29
C ARG A 101 28.90 -19.66 15.42
N MET A 102 28.56 -19.37 16.68
CA MET A 102 29.18 -20.01 17.85
C MET A 102 28.51 -21.34 18.25
N CYS A 103 27.39 -21.73 17.64
CA CYS A 103 26.69 -22.97 17.96
C CYS A 103 27.32 -24.18 17.25
N ILE A 104 27.76 -25.18 18.03
CA ILE A 104 28.30 -26.46 17.52
C ILE A 104 27.13 -27.39 17.17
N GLY A 105 27.15 -28.02 15.99
CA GLY A 105 26.15 -29.01 15.56
C GLY A 105 24.96 -28.44 14.78
N ILE A 106 24.84 -27.12 14.67
CA ILE A 106 24.08 -26.53 13.56
C ILE A 106 25.00 -26.64 12.34
N GLY A 107 24.68 -27.53 11.40
CA GLY A 107 25.45 -27.64 10.15
C GLY A 107 25.58 -26.27 9.50
N ARG A 108 26.71 -25.91 8.88
CA ARG A 108 26.88 -24.60 8.22
C ARG A 108 25.72 -24.29 7.27
N ASP A 109 25.11 -25.33 6.71
CA ASP A 109 23.96 -25.34 5.81
C ASP A 109 22.58 -25.11 6.51
N LEU A 110 22.53 -25.30 7.83
CA LEU A 110 21.38 -25.03 8.72
C LEU A 110 21.55 -23.73 9.53
N VAL A 111 22.79 -23.26 9.73
CA VAL A 111 23.09 -21.94 10.34
C VAL A 111 22.59 -20.85 9.41
N PHE A 112 22.63 -21.08 8.10
CA PHE A 112 22.12 -20.17 7.08
C PHE A 112 21.42 -20.93 5.96
N ARG A 113 20.09 -20.85 5.95
CA ARG A 113 19.34 -21.01 4.70
C ARG A 113 18.49 -19.82 4.30
N ASP A 114 18.27 -18.83 5.18
CA ASP A 114 17.69 -17.53 4.76
C ASP A 114 17.57 -16.55 5.93
N LEU A 115 18.58 -15.72 6.18
CA LEU A 115 18.28 -14.40 6.75
C LEU A 115 19.35 -13.34 6.46
N ILE A 116 20.64 -13.69 6.29
CA ILE A 116 21.76 -12.77 5.92
C ILE A 116 23.10 -13.50 5.67
N ASP A 117 23.28 -14.24 4.57
CA ASP A 117 24.64 -14.62 4.14
C ASP A 117 25.28 -13.44 3.37
N GLY A 118 26.50 -13.00 3.74
CA GLY A 118 27.27 -11.99 2.98
C GLY A 118 27.05 -10.49 3.24
N VAL A 119 26.92 -10.02 4.48
CA VAL A 119 26.90 -8.58 4.82
C VAL A 119 27.95 -8.33 5.92
N PRO A 120 28.81 -7.28 5.90
CA PRO A 120 28.80 -6.01 5.11
C PRO A 120 30.17 -5.56 4.53
N ASP A 121 30.26 -4.57 3.61
CA ASP A 121 31.59 -3.96 3.34
C ASP A 121 31.78 -2.51 3.80
N GLU A 122 30.78 -1.87 4.40
CA GLU A 122 30.91 -1.42 5.79
C GLU A 122 29.85 -0.44 6.24
N ILE A 123 29.59 -0.54 7.54
CA ILE A 123 29.11 0.54 8.35
C ILE A 123 29.87 0.56 9.68
N PRO A 124 30.49 1.72 10.03
CA PRO A 124 30.04 2.49 11.21
C PRO A 124 29.83 4.00 10.87
N GLY A 125 28.67 4.67 10.94
CA GLY A 125 27.29 4.38 11.39
C GLY A 125 26.20 4.68 10.32
N ILE A 126 26.27 3.91 9.24
CA ILE A 126 25.45 3.64 8.04
C ILE A 126 25.36 4.73 6.95
N PRO A 127 26.41 4.89 6.12
CA PRO A 127 26.34 5.50 4.78
C PRO A 127 25.90 4.49 3.67
N PRO A 128 25.54 4.94 2.45
CA PRO A 128 24.14 5.06 2.03
C PRO A 128 23.64 4.00 1.02
N GLU A 129 24.49 3.09 0.56
CA GLU A 129 24.19 2.11 -0.50
C GLU A 129 23.89 0.69 0.02
N TYR A 130 24.03 0.47 1.34
CA TYR A 130 24.08 -0.85 1.96
C TYR A 130 22.78 -1.42 2.56
N LEU A 131 21.67 -0.68 2.53
CA LEU A 131 20.36 -1.24 2.91
C LEU A 131 19.40 -1.45 1.73
N ASN A 132 19.62 -0.69 0.65
CA ASN A 132 18.79 -0.64 -0.54
C ASN A 132 18.85 -1.89 -1.40
N GLY A 133 19.85 -2.75 -1.25
CA GLY A 133 19.88 -4.05 -1.91
C GLY A 133 19.14 -5.12 -1.11
N LEU A 134 19.38 -5.24 0.20
CA LEU A 134 18.96 -6.39 1.00
C LEU A 134 17.49 -6.32 1.41
N ILE A 135 17.07 -5.19 1.98
CA ILE A 135 15.68 -4.99 2.38
C ILE A 135 14.82 -4.90 1.13
N SER A 136 15.27 -4.17 0.11
CA SER A 136 14.54 -4.04 -1.14
C SER A 136 14.44 -5.36 -1.90
N SER A 137 15.55 -6.10 -2.05
CA SER A 137 15.51 -7.43 -2.69
C SER A 137 14.68 -8.42 -1.89
N ARG A 138 14.73 -8.42 -0.56
CA ARG A 138 13.94 -9.35 0.26
C ARG A 138 12.45 -9.04 0.28
N PHE A 139 12.09 -7.77 0.42
CA PHE A 139 10.72 -7.34 0.69
C PHE A 139 10.09 -6.64 -0.51
N LEU A 140 10.75 -5.62 -1.07
CA LEU A 140 10.18 -4.79 -2.12
C LEU A 140 10.13 -5.51 -3.48
N SER A 141 11.06 -6.42 -3.76
CA SER A 141 11.01 -7.23 -4.99
C SER A 141 9.83 -8.21 -5.01
N LYS A 142 9.20 -8.48 -3.85
CA LYS A 142 8.01 -9.33 -3.75
C LYS A 142 6.72 -8.54 -3.97
N ASN A 143 6.78 -7.21 -3.94
CA ASN A 143 5.64 -6.35 -4.15
C ASN A 143 5.27 -6.30 -5.65
N GLN A 144 4.03 -5.91 -5.92
CA GLN A 144 3.57 -5.58 -7.27
C GLN A 144 3.60 -4.07 -7.47
N THR A 145 3.86 -3.58 -8.67
CA THR A 145 3.74 -2.14 -8.96
C THR A 145 2.37 -1.81 -9.52
N VAL A 146 1.81 -2.72 -10.30
CA VAL A 146 0.43 -2.69 -10.78
C VAL A 146 -0.19 -4.06 -10.58
N VAL A 147 -1.46 -4.13 -10.15
CA VAL A 147 -2.16 -5.41 -10.04
C VAL A 147 -3.62 -5.25 -10.41
N VAL A 148 -4.19 -6.26 -11.08
CA VAL A 148 -5.62 -6.35 -11.36
C VAL A 148 -6.21 -7.40 -10.42
N VAL A 149 -7.25 -7.03 -9.66
CA VAL A 149 -8.00 -7.94 -8.78
C VAL A 149 -9.48 -7.74 -9.07
N GLY A 150 -10.15 -8.81 -9.53
CA GLY A 150 -11.52 -8.73 -10.02
C GLY A 150 -11.61 -7.77 -11.21
N ASP A 151 -12.49 -6.77 -11.10
CA ASP A 151 -12.70 -5.72 -12.09
C ASP A 151 -11.96 -4.41 -11.76
N SER A 152 -10.99 -4.45 -10.84
CA SER A 152 -10.30 -3.27 -10.34
C SER A 152 -8.80 -3.35 -10.60
N VAL A 153 -8.25 -2.32 -11.25
CA VAL A 153 -6.80 -2.15 -11.40
C VAL A 153 -6.27 -1.25 -10.29
N PHE A 154 -5.19 -1.67 -9.65
CA PHE A 154 -4.53 -0.94 -8.58
C PHE A 154 -3.20 -0.41 -9.09
N ALA A 155 -2.95 0.87 -8.82
CA ALA A 155 -1.67 1.54 -9.07
C ALA A 155 -1.40 2.51 -7.91
N HIS A 156 -0.14 2.76 -7.56
CA HIS A 156 0.14 3.68 -6.47
C HIS A 156 -0.25 5.13 -6.81
N GLY A 157 0.21 5.65 -7.95
CA GLY A 157 -0.18 6.97 -8.47
C GLY A 157 -1.32 6.87 -9.49
N GLY A 158 -1.14 6.07 -10.55
CA GLY A 158 -2.12 5.85 -11.60
C GLY A 158 -1.51 5.33 -12.90
N LEU A 159 -2.33 5.04 -13.92
CA LEU A 159 -1.86 4.52 -15.22
C LEU A 159 -2.24 5.42 -16.38
N LEU A 160 -1.33 5.56 -17.33
CA LEU A 160 -1.56 6.20 -18.63
C LEU A 160 -1.50 5.12 -19.72
N GLU A 161 -2.01 5.44 -20.90
CA GLU A 161 -2.02 4.52 -22.06
C GLU A 161 -0.63 3.93 -22.34
N LYS A 162 0.41 4.78 -22.32
CA LYS A 162 1.81 4.37 -22.48
C LYS A 162 2.28 3.28 -21.49
N HIS A 163 1.65 3.16 -20.31
CA HIS A 163 1.98 2.13 -19.32
C HIS A 163 1.29 0.81 -19.65
N VAL A 164 0.06 0.87 -20.17
CA VAL A 164 -0.68 -0.33 -20.58
C VAL A 164 -0.09 -0.92 -21.86
N GLU A 165 0.21 -0.06 -22.86
CA GLU A 165 0.91 -0.45 -24.09
C GLU A 165 2.28 -1.07 -23.84
N TYR A 166 2.97 -0.62 -22.79
CA TYR A 166 4.26 -1.18 -22.39
C TYR A 166 4.15 -2.62 -21.86
N GLY A 167 2.98 -3.01 -21.35
CA GLY A 167 2.69 -4.29 -20.72
C GLY A 167 2.85 -4.23 -19.20
N LEU A 168 1.76 -4.50 -18.46
CA LEU A 168 1.73 -4.40 -17.00
C LEU A 168 2.57 -5.51 -16.35
N GLU A 169 2.52 -6.73 -16.90
CA GLU A 169 3.32 -7.87 -16.46
C GLU A 169 4.81 -7.58 -16.66
N ARG A 170 5.17 -7.13 -17.86
CA ARG A 170 6.53 -6.72 -18.21
C ARG A 170 7.04 -5.63 -17.27
N LEU A 171 6.23 -4.62 -17.00
CA LEU A 171 6.57 -3.55 -16.05
C LEU A 171 6.88 -4.13 -14.66
N ASN A 172 6.01 -5.00 -14.13
CA ASN A 172 6.23 -5.62 -12.83
C ASN A 172 7.49 -6.49 -12.79
N GLU A 173 7.79 -7.22 -13.86
CA GLU A 173 8.98 -8.07 -13.99
C GLU A 173 10.27 -7.24 -14.04
N GLU A 174 10.34 -6.23 -14.92
CA GLU A 174 11.53 -5.38 -15.04
C GLU A 174 11.81 -4.59 -13.76
N LEU A 175 10.77 -4.09 -13.08
CA LEU A 175 10.93 -3.43 -11.78
C LEU A 175 11.43 -4.41 -10.71
N ARG A 176 10.88 -5.63 -10.67
CA ARG A 176 11.32 -6.67 -9.74
C ARG A 176 12.80 -7.00 -9.94
N ASP A 177 13.22 -7.18 -11.18
CA ASP A 177 14.61 -7.53 -11.51
C ASP A 177 15.57 -6.37 -11.21
N TRP A 178 15.16 -5.13 -11.48
CA TRP A 178 15.91 -3.95 -11.07
C TRP A 178 16.05 -3.85 -9.54
N ILE A 179 14.97 -4.03 -8.78
CA ILE A 179 15.00 -4.01 -7.30
C ILE A 179 15.90 -5.12 -6.74
N ARG A 180 16.01 -6.26 -7.44
CA ARG A 180 16.90 -7.38 -7.06
C ARG A 180 18.37 -7.15 -7.44
N GLY A 181 18.67 -6.08 -8.19
CA GLY A 181 19.99 -5.84 -8.77
C GLY A 181 20.34 -6.77 -9.93
N LEU A 182 19.34 -7.44 -10.55
CA LEU A 182 19.53 -8.27 -11.74
C LEU A 182 19.55 -7.42 -13.03
N SER A 183 19.02 -6.21 -12.97
CA SER A 183 19.13 -5.18 -14.01
C SER A 183 19.75 -3.92 -13.42
N GLU A 184 20.67 -3.29 -14.16
CA GLU A 184 21.28 -2.01 -13.77
C GLU A 184 20.32 -0.84 -13.91
N LYS A 185 19.28 -0.96 -14.75
CA LYS A 185 18.38 0.14 -15.09
C LYS A 185 16.93 -0.32 -15.16
N VAL A 186 16.06 0.61 -14.80
CA VAL A 186 14.63 0.58 -15.06
C VAL A 186 14.26 1.81 -15.87
N GLU A 187 13.33 1.66 -16.80
CA GLU A 187 12.88 2.74 -17.65
C GLU A 187 12.33 3.92 -16.83
N ASN A 188 12.99 5.08 -16.92
CA ASN A 188 12.71 6.24 -16.08
C ASN A 188 11.24 6.66 -16.14
N ARG A 189 10.63 6.66 -17.33
CA ARG A 189 9.23 7.09 -17.49
C ARG A 189 8.21 6.20 -16.75
N LEU A 190 8.59 5.00 -16.32
CA LEU A 190 7.69 4.08 -15.59
C LEU A 190 7.64 4.37 -14.10
N VAL A 191 8.74 4.87 -13.52
CA VAL A 191 8.90 5.01 -12.06
C VAL A 191 9.37 6.38 -11.58
N ARG A 192 9.86 7.23 -12.49
CA ARG A 192 10.35 8.58 -12.21
C ARG A 192 9.56 9.62 -13.00
N GLY A 193 9.38 10.79 -12.40
CA GLY A 193 8.63 11.91 -12.98
C GLY A 193 7.12 11.84 -12.72
N SER A 194 6.43 12.97 -12.90
CA SER A 194 5.01 13.14 -12.55
C SER A 194 4.06 12.20 -13.26
N ASP A 195 4.45 11.69 -14.43
CA ASP A 195 3.58 10.89 -15.29
C ASP A 195 3.89 9.39 -15.20
N SER A 196 4.60 8.97 -14.15
CA SER A 196 4.98 7.59 -13.89
C SER A 196 3.96 6.88 -13.02
N VAL A 197 3.99 5.54 -13.00
CA VAL A 197 2.99 4.70 -12.32
C VAL A 197 2.84 5.02 -10.84
N VAL A 198 3.95 5.40 -10.20
CA VAL A 198 4.01 5.66 -8.76
C VAL A 198 3.91 7.15 -8.40
N TRP A 199 3.90 8.08 -9.36
CA TRP A 199 3.82 9.52 -9.08
C TRP A 199 2.62 10.24 -9.70
N LEU A 200 1.90 9.60 -10.62
CA LEU A 200 0.77 10.21 -11.31
C LEU A 200 -0.30 10.69 -10.32
N ARG A 201 -0.80 11.91 -10.55
CA ARG A 201 -1.85 12.54 -9.72
C ARG A 201 -3.06 13.03 -10.51
N SER A 202 -3.05 12.92 -11.84
CA SER A 202 -4.12 13.44 -12.72
C SER A 202 -5.51 12.97 -12.28
N PHE A 203 -5.64 11.69 -11.92
CA PHE A 203 -6.92 11.09 -11.52
C PHE A 203 -7.20 11.16 -10.01
N SER A 204 -6.20 11.58 -9.21
CA SER A 204 -6.27 11.55 -7.75
C SER A 204 -6.34 12.97 -7.13
N ASN A 205 -6.07 14.00 -7.91
CA ASN A 205 -6.20 15.40 -7.49
C ASN A 205 -7.66 15.77 -7.16
N LYS A 206 -7.83 16.78 -6.29
CA LYS A 206 -9.16 17.27 -5.86
C LYS A 206 -10.00 17.79 -7.03
N LEU A 207 -9.34 18.45 -7.99
CA LEU A 207 -9.94 18.95 -9.23
C LEU A 207 -9.37 18.14 -10.40
N VAL A 208 -10.08 17.06 -10.76
CA VAL A 208 -9.80 16.30 -11.99
C VAL A 208 -10.28 17.11 -13.18
N LYS A 209 -9.43 17.32 -14.19
CA LYS A 209 -9.80 18.10 -15.39
C LYS A 209 -10.62 17.22 -16.32
N ASP A 210 -11.52 17.81 -17.12
CA ASP A 210 -12.36 17.08 -18.07
C ASP A 210 -11.56 16.14 -19.00
N GLY A 211 -10.37 16.56 -19.45
CA GLY A 211 -9.49 15.72 -20.26
C GLY A 211 -8.92 14.50 -19.53
N ASP A 212 -8.77 14.55 -18.20
CA ASP A 212 -8.27 13.43 -17.41
C ASP A 212 -9.32 12.30 -17.32
N TYR A 213 -10.62 12.63 -17.42
CA TYR A 213 -11.69 11.61 -17.42
C TYR A 213 -11.63 10.71 -18.64
N SER A 214 -11.49 11.29 -19.83
CA SER A 214 -11.42 10.56 -21.09
C SER A 214 -10.15 9.71 -21.19
N ILE A 215 -9.03 10.21 -20.67
CA ILE A 215 -7.78 9.43 -20.60
C ILE A 215 -7.97 8.21 -19.70
N LEU A 216 -8.58 8.38 -18.51
CA LEU A 216 -8.83 7.27 -17.60
C LEU A 216 -9.76 6.21 -18.22
N GLU A 217 -10.83 6.65 -18.88
CA GLU A 217 -11.78 5.76 -19.55
C GLU A 217 -11.08 4.91 -20.61
N HIS A 218 -10.30 5.55 -21.50
CA HIS A 218 -9.52 4.86 -22.52
C HIS A 218 -8.54 3.85 -21.92
N VAL A 219 -7.83 4.22 -20.84
CA VAL A 219 -6.90 3.33 -20.13
C VAL A 219 -7.62 2.09 -19.57
N LEU A 220 -8.80 2.27 -18.96
CA LEU A 220 -9.58 1.16 -18.41
C LEU A 220 -10.11 0.24 -19.51
N GLU A 221 -10.56 0.80 -20.64
CA GLU A 221 -10.99 0.03 -21.81
C GLU A 221 -9.86 -0.82 -22.41
N THR A 222 -8.61 -0.37 -22.27
CA THR A 222 -7.44 -1.14 -22.73
C THR A 222 -7.08 -2.30 -21.81
N ILE A 223 -7.56 -2.32 -20.56
CA ILE A 223 -7.27 -3.37 -19.58
C ILE A 223 -8.47 -4.32 -19.50
N PRO A 224 -8.36 -5.57 -19.99
CA PRO A 224 -9.50 -6.48 -20.07
C PRO A 224 -10.19 -6.68 -18.71
N GLY A 225 -11.49 -6.37 -18.67
CA GLY A 225 -12.33 -6.54 -17.47
C GLY A 225 -12.21 -5.45 -16.41
N ALA A 226 -11.34 -4.45 -16.58
CA ALA A 226 -11.20 -3.36 -15.63
C ALA A 226 -12.37 -2.36 -15.74
N ARG A 227 -13.03 -2.08 -14.63
CA ARG A 227 -14.11 -1.09 -14.49
C ARG A 227 -13.66 0.16 -13.77
N ARG A 228 -12.65 0.06 -12.90
CA ARG A 228 -12.15 1.17 -12.10
C ARG A 228 -10.67 1.04 -11.77
N MET A 229 -10.04 2.18 -11.53
CA MET A 229 -8.68 2.32 -11.04
C MET A 229 -8.69 2.77 -9.58
N ILE A 230 -7.94 2.08 -8.73
CA ILE A 230 -7.80 2.37 -7.31
C ILE A 230 -6.38 2.86 -7.05
N MET A 231 -6.27 4.05 -6.44
CA MET A 231 -5.01 4.79 -6.31
C MET A 231 -4.76 5.34 -4.91
N GLY A 232 -3.48 5.35 -4.51
CA GLY A 232 -2.98 6.00 -3.30
C GLY A 232 -2.32 7.34 -3.61
N HIS A 233 -1.17 7.62 -2.99
CA HIS A 233 -0.20 8.71 -3.25
C HIS A 233 -0.68 10.16 -3.05
N THR A 234 -1.94 10.45 -3.36
CA THR A 234 -2.57 11.75 -3.21
C THR A 234 -3.57 11.68 -2.08
N ILE A 235 -3.13 12.23 -0.95
CA ILE A 235 -3.90 12.30 0.27
C ILE A 235 -5.25 12.98 0.03
N GLN A 236 -6.32 12.29 0.39
CA GLN A 236 -7.70 12.76 0.40
C GLN A 236 -8.05 13.30 1.78
N GLU A 237 -8.48 14.56 1.85
CA GLU A 237 -8.71 15.23 3.14
C GLU A 237 -9.98 14.79 3.85
N ASP A 238 -10.99 14.43 3.05
CA ASP A 238 -12.34 14.13 3.49
C ASP A 238 -12.62 12.62 3.61
N GLY A 239 -11.57 11.78 3.52
CA GLY A 239 -11.66 10.32 3.49
C GLY A 239 -11.56 9.73 2.09
N ILE A 240 -11.75 8.41 1.98
CA ILE A 240 -11.75 7.70 0.70
C ILE A 240 -12.81 8.29 -0.21
N SER A 241 -12.43 8.63 -1.43
CA SER A 241 -13.30 9.38 -2.34
C SER A 241 -13.30 8.79 -3.73
N SER A 242 -14.35 9.11 -4.49
CA SER A 242 -14.54 8.67 -5.87
C SER A 242 -14.57 9.86 -6.82
N ALA A 243 -14.08 9.64 -8.04
CA ALA A 243 -14.13 10.55 -9.16
C ALA A 243 -14.46 9.77 -10.45
N CYS A 244 -14.65 10.50 -11.55
CA CYS A 244 -14.88 9.91 -12.87
C CYS A 244 -16.06 8.94 -12.96
N GLY A 245 -17.13 9.22 -12.21
CA GLY A 245 -18.33 8.38 -12.19
C GLY A 245 -18.07 6.99 -11.61
N GLY A 246 -17.22 6.87 -10.57
CA GLY A 246 -16.90 5.59 -9.95
C GLY A 246 -15.65 4.90 -10.52
N ARG A 247 -15.06 5.47 -11.58
CA ARG A 247 -13.90 4.88 -12.28
C ARG A 247 -12.56 5.21 -11.64
N ALA A 248 -12.46 6.30 -10.87
CA ALA A 248 -11.27 6.63 -10.09
C ALA A 248 -11.61 6.57 -8.60
N ILE A 249 -11.01 5.65 -7.87
CA ILE A 249 -11.17 5.53 -6.41
C ILE A 249 -9.86 5.89 -5.73
N ARG A 250 -9.90 6.86 -4.82
CA ARG A 250 -8.75 7.49 -4.18
C ARG A 250 -8.72 7.09 -2.71
N VAL A 251 -7.78 6.23 -2.32
CA VAL A 251 -7.80 5.52 -1.03
C VAL A 251 -6.77 6.00 -0.01
N ASP A 252 -5.86 6.89 -0.39
CA ASP A 252 -4.91 7.48 0.56
C ASP A 252 -5.59 8.55 1.40
N VAL A 253 -5.81 8.28 2.69
CA VAL A 253 -6.39 9.24 3.64
C VAL A 253 -5.35 9.94 4.52
N GLY A 254 -4.05 9.73 4.27
CA GLY A 254 -2.97 10.37 5.04
C GLY A 254 -2.85 9.84 6.47
N MET A 255 -2.92 8.52 6.66
CA MET A 255 -2.93 7.87 7.98
C MET A 255 -1.62 8.00 8.78
N SER A 256 -0.49 8.32 8.14
CA SER A 256 0.78 8.47 8.84
C SER A 256 0.76 9.70 9.74
N LYS A 257 1.38 9.58 10.93
CA LYS A 257 1.52 10.66 11.92
C LYS A 257 2.26 11.87 11.38
N LEU A 258 3.22 11.65 10.49
CA LEU A 258 4.02 12.74 9.87
C LEU A 258 3.40 13.25 8.56
N CYS A 259 2.20 12.78 8.20
CA CYS A 259 1.42 13.27 7.07
C CYS A 259 0.18 14.01 7.56
N GLY A 260 -0.89 13.29 7.89
CA GLY A 260 -2.17 13.87 8.31
C GLY A 260 -2.68 13.40 9.66
N ASP A 261 -2.06 12.36 10.25
CA ASP A 261 -2.51 11.69 11.49
C ASP A 261 -4.02 11.37 11.49
N ARG A 262 -4.56 11.06 10.31
CA ARG A 262 -6.00 10.85 10.11
C ARG A 262 -6.44 9.44 10.49
N PHE A 263 -7.71 9.32 10.85
CA PHE A 263 -8.32 8.04 11.17
C PHE A 263 -8.21 7.05 10.00
N PRO A 264 -7.89 5.77 10.29
CA PRO A 264 -7.89 4.71 9.29
C PRO A 264 -9.23 4.58 8.56
N GLU A 265 -9.14 4.42 7.24
CA GLU A 265 -10.25 3.99 6.39
C GLU A 265 -9.82 2.81 5.50
N VAL A 266 -10.78 1.96 5.13
CA VAL A 266 -10.57 0.81 4.26
C VAL A 266 -11.68 0.77 3.21
N LEU A 267 -11.30 0.59 1.96
CA LEU A 267 -12.24 0.28 0.87
C LEU A 267 -12.47 -1.23 0.84
N GLU A 268 -13.70 -1.65 1.10
CA GLU A 268 -14.20 -3.01 0.94
C GLU A 268 -14.88 -3.13 -0.44
N ILE A 269 -14.53 -4.20 -1.17
CA ILE A 269 -15.14 -4.57 -2.44
C ILE A 269 -15.71 -5.97 -2.27
N ASP A 270 -17.00 -6.14 -2.48
CA ASP A 270 -17.67 -7.42 -2.30
C ASP A 270 -17.68 -8.28 -3.59
N GLU A 271 -18.28 -9.47 -3.51
CA GLU A 271 -18.36 -10.41 -4.63
C GLU A 271 -19.19 -9.88 -5.82
N LYS A 272 -20.00 -8.84 -5.62
CA LYS A 272 -20.78 -8.16 -6.66
C LYS A 272 -20.08 -6.92 -7.21
N SER A 273 -18.84 -6.67 -6.80
CA SER A 273 -18.08 -5.47 -7.09
C SER A 273 -18.68 -4.19 -6.48
N GLU A 274 -19.48 -4.29 -5.42
CA GLU A 274 -20.02 -3.12 -4.71
C GLU A 274 -18.95 -2.55 -3.76
N LEU A 275 -18.88 -1.22 -3.72
CA LEU A 275 -17.88 -0.48 -2.94
C LEU A 275 -18.45 0.00 -1.61
N LYS A 276 -17.70 -0.24 -0.53
CA LYS A 276 -18.05 0.23 0.81
C LYS A 276 -16.83 0.77 1.54
N VAL A 277 -16.97 1.95 2.15
CA VAL A 277 -15.91 2.55 2.98
C VAL A 277 -16.15 2.20 4.44
N LEU A 278 -15.16 1.55 5.05
CA LEU A 278 -15.09 1.32 6.49
C LEU A 278 -14.23 2.43 7.11
N THR A 279 -14.71 3.12 8.13
CA THR A 279 -13.98 4.22 8.78
C THR A 279 -13.97 4.05 10.30
N SER A 280 -12.83 4.36 10.92
CA SER A 280 -12.74 4.46 12.38
C SER A 280 -13.02 5.88 12.90
N ASN A 281 -13.44 6.81 12.03
CA ASN A 281 -13.72 8.18 12.42
C ASN A 281 -15.02 8.27 13.24
N PRO A 282 -14.96 8.69 14.52
CA PRO A 282 -16.11 8.68 15.42
C PRO A 282 -17.23 9.66 15.03
N LEU A 283 -16.93 10.68 14.23
CA LEU A 283 -17.95 11.63 13.73
C LEU A 283 -18.94 10.94 12.78
N TYR A 284 -18.49 9.91 12.07
CA TYR A 284 -19.33 9.10 11.20
C TYR A 284 -20.00 7.94 11.96
N THR A 285 -19.42 7.48 13.08
CA THR A 285 -20.03 6.46 13.96
C THR A 285 -21.15 7.02 14.85
N LYS A 286 -21.08 8.29 15.29
CA LYS A 286 -22.06 8.88 16.22
C LYS A 286 -23.41 9.26 15.59
N ARG A 287 -23.55 9.29 14.26
CA ARG A 287 -24.83 9.61 13.60
C ARG A 287 -25.89 8.49 13.69
N GLN A 288 -25.55 7.30 14.19
CA GLN A 288 -26.48 6.17 14.31
C GLN A 288 -27.28 6.11 15.63
N TYR A 289 -26.98 6.92 16.66
CA TYR A 289 -27.51 6.70 18.02
C TYR A 289 -28.52 7.73 18.57
N TYR A 290 -29.03 8.66 17.75
CA TYR A 290 -30.16 9.52 18.16
C TYR A 290 -31.36 9.33 17.22
N ALA A 291 -32.10 8.23 17.42
CA ALA A 291 -33.47 8.12 16.96
C ALA A 291 -34.37 8.92 17.92
N ILE A 292 -34.84 10.08 17.46
CA ILE A 292 -35.86 10.88 18.16
C ILE A 292 -37.21 10.14 18.03
N PRO A 293 -38.01 9.98 19.10
CA PRO A 293 -39.35 9.41 19.01
C PRO A 293 -40.24 10.26 18.11
N LYS A 294 -40.99 9.61 17.21
CA LYS A 294 -42.01 10.28 16.39
C LYS A 294 -43.16 10.76 17.28
N ASP A 295 -43.40 12.06 17.29
CA ASP A 295 -44.73 12.63 17.51
C ASP A 295 -44.91 13.94 16.72
N GLY A 296 -45.98 13.97 15.91
CA GLY A 296 -46.88 15.12 15.72
C GLY A 296 -46.40 16.42 15.06
N LEU A 297 -46.92 16.65 13.85
CA LEU A 297 -47.31 17.95 13.24
C LEU A 297 -46.21 18.96 12.78
N GLY A 298 -45.96 18.94 11.46
CA GLY A 298 -45.96 20.09 10.56
C GLY A 298 -44.96 21.24 10.75
N SER A 299 -43.88 21.26 9.96
CA SER A 299 -43.39 22.48 9.28
C SER A 299 -42.33 22.16 8.21
N LEU A 300 -42.30 23.00 7.17
CA LEU A 300 -41.56 22.91 5.91
C LEU A 300 -40.03 22.91 6.07
N ILE A 301 -39.35 21.81 5.72
CA ILE A 301 -37.88 21.73 5.48
C ILE A 301 -37.63 20.64 4.40
N PRO A 302 -36.77 20.86 3.39
CA PRO A 302 -36.60 19.95 2.26
C PRO A 302 -36.18 18.53 2.67
N ASP A 303 -36.85 17.54 2.07
CA ASP A 303 -36.65 16.10 2.24
C ASP A 303 -35.21 15.70 1.86
N GLN A 304 -34.30 15.67 2.84
CA GLN A 304 -32.99 15.02 2.72
C GLN A 304 -32.98 13.75 3.57
N ARG A 305 -33.56 12.69 3.00
CA ARG A 305 -33.40 11.33 3.49
C ARG A 305 -31.91 10.93 3.45
N PRO A 306 -31.45 10.12 4.41
CA PRO A 306 -30.05 9.67 4.45
C PRO A 306 -29.75 8.75 3.27
N ARG A 307 -28.78 9.15 2.42
CA ARG A 307 -28.18 8.25 1.43
C ARG A 307 -27.07 7.45 2.10
N GLN A 308 -27.27 6.13 2.16
CA GLN A 308 -26.19 5.16 2.07
C GLN A 308 -25.36 5.55 0.84
N VAL A 309 -24.11 5.96 1.01
CA VAL A 309 -23.25 6.31 -0.13
C VAL A 309 -22.69 4.99 -0.67
N GLU A 310 -23.54 4.27 -1.39
CA GLU A 310 -23.07 3.37 -2.44
C GLU A 310 -22.29 4.23 -3.41
N VAL A 311 -21.01 3.91 -3.58
CA VAL A 311 -20.21 4.47 -4.65
C VAL A 311 -20.65 3.71 -5.90
N ASN A 312 -21.71 4.18 -6.57
CA ASN A 312 -22.18 3.57 -7.81
C ASN A 312 -21.03 3.53 -8.83
N ALA A 313 -20.69 2.31 -9.26
CA ALA A 313 -19.68 1.99 -10.26
C ALA A 313 -20.28 1.72 -11.65
#